data_AF-A0A836CHI6-F1
#
_entry.id   AF-A0A836CHI6-F1
#
_cell.length_a   1.000
_cell.length_b   1.000
_cell.length_c   1.000
_cell.angle_alpha   90.00
_cell.angle_beta   90.00
_cell.angle_gamma   90.00
#
_symmetry.space_group_name_H-M   'P 1'
#
loop_
_entity.id
_entity.type
_entity.pdbx_description
1 polymer ?
#
loop_
_entity_poly.entity_id
_entity_poly.type
_entity_poly.pdbx_seq_one_letter_code
_entity_poly.pdbx_strand_id
1 'polypeptide(L)'
;MSSAKPADRRLTRARARDVTEVHAYECGAAVTDSFNAKKSELQSAGKSTDEAWVFHATHRDNIPAIMCTGFRVCGSGAAFPVLNGSAHGYGVYAASGPPSINVYANEVDGTKAVILARALKGQEGERGQGDRWGAGGNWRVFRSGAQLLPCYVVYYVADAAP
;
A
#
# COMPACT_ATOMS: atom_id res chain seq x y z
N MET A 1 -36.71 14.88 39.93
CA MET A 1 -35.65 15.57 39.17
C MET A 1 -34.35 14.82 39.36
N SER A 2 -33.97 13.95 38.43
CA SER A 2 -32.67 13.26 38.43
C SER A 2 -31.97 13.61 37.13
N SER A 3 -30.91 14.41 37.23
CA SER A 3 -30.06 14.78 36.10
C SER A 3 -28.98 13.72 35.96
N ALA A 4 -29.04 12.94 34.89
CA ALA A 4 -27.97 12.03 34.51
C ALA A 4 -26.74 12.84 34.09
N LYS A 5 -25.58 12.58 34.72
CA LYS A 5 -24.28 13.11 34.32
C LYS A 5 -23.95 12.65 32.89
N PRO A 6 -23.48 13.52 31.99
CA PRO A 6 -23.07 13.09 30.66
C PRO A 6 -21.83 12.20 30.78
N ALA A 7 -21.86 11.06 30.10
CA ALA A 7 -20.72 10.16 30.00
C ALA A 7 -19.53 10.90 29.39
N ASP A 8 -18.43 10.96 30.14
CA ASP A 8 -17.13 11.42 29.66
C ASP A 8 -16.64 10.44 28.57
N ARG A 9 -17.03 10.73 27.34
CA ARG A 9 -16.58 10.01 26.17
C ARG A 9 -15.19 10.52 25.83
N ARG A 10 -14.19 10.08 26.61
CA ARG A 10 -12.77 10.22 26.26
C ARG A 10 -12.55 9.58 24.90
N LEU A 11 -12.62 10.38 23.85
CA LEU A 11 -11.98 10.08 22.58
C LEU A 11 -10.48 10.05 22.90
N THR A 12 -9.96 8.88 23.26
CA THR A 12 -8.52 8.63 23.26
C THR A 12 -8.06 8.94 21.85
N ARG A 13 -7.41 10.09 21.66
CA ARG A 13 -6.66 10.39 20.44
C ARG A 13 -5.80 9.15 20.21
N ALA A 14 -6.06 8.44 19.11
CA ALA A 14 -5.12 7.42 18.65
C ALA A 14 -3.76 8.11 18.61
N ARG A 15 -2.81 7.64 19.43
CA ARG A 15 -1.45 8.15 19.34
C ARG A 15 -1.00 7.85 17.92
N ALA A 16 -0.52 8.85 17.21
CA ALA A 16 0.24 8.59 15.99
C ALA A 16 1.34 7.59 16.40
N ARG A 17 1.47 6.47 15.68
CA ARG A 17 2.62 5.60 15.90
C ARG A 17 3.87 6.44 15.71
N ASP A 18 4.82 6.32 16.61
CA ASP A 18 6.04 7.13 16.55
C ASP A 18 6.82 6.70 15.30
N VAL A 19 6.75 7.54 14.27
CA VAL A 19 7.58 7.41 13.07
C VAL A 19 9.01 7.68 13.50
N THR A 20 9.87 6.67 13.34
CA THR A 20 11.27 6.76 13.76
C THR A 20 12.16 7.24 12.64
N GLU A 21 11.82 6.90 11.39
CA GLU A 21 12.67 7.16 10.25
C GLU A 21 11.86 7.16 8.94
N VAL A 22 12.25 8.01 7.99
CA VAL A 22 11.71 7.99 6.63
C VAL A 22 12.87 8.03 5.65
N HIS A 23 12.94 7.01 4.80
CA HIS A 23 13.90 6.98 3.69
C HIS A 23 13.20 7.42 2.41
N ALA A 24 13.72 8.47 1.77
CA ALA A 24 13.34 8.83 0.41
C ALA A 24 14.20 8.04 -0.57
N TYR A 25 13.55 7.43 -1.56
CA TYR A 25 14.24 6.68 -2.61
C TYR A 25 14.03 7.36 -3.94
N GLU A 26 15.13 7.53 -4.67
CA GLU A 26 15.08 7.76 -6.10
C GLU A 26 14.95 6.41 -6.78
N CYS A 27 13.75 6.12 -7.30
CA CYS A 27 13.56 4.91 -8.09
C CYS A 27 14.45 4.96 -9.34
N GLY A 28 15.06 3.81 -9.66
CA GLY A 28 15.81 3.66 -10.90
C GLY A 28 14.95 3.99 -12.12
N ALA A 29 15.59 4.50 -13.18
CA ALA A 29 14.92 4.96 -14.40
C ALA A 29 13.88 3.96 -14.92
N ALA A 30 14.20 2.67 -14.95
CA ALA A 30 13.28 1.62 -15.41
C ALA A 30 11.93 1.56 -14.67
N VAL A 31 11.92 1.81 -13.35
CA VAL A 31 10.68 1.80 -12.54
C VAL A 31 9.85 3.05 -12.85
N THR A 32 10.51 4.21 -12.90
CA THR A 32 9.88 5.49 -13.26
C THR A 32 9.32 5.46 -14.69
N ASP A 33 10.07 4.90 -15.63
CA ASP A 33 9.67 4.74 -17.03
C ASP A 33 8.47 3.80 -17.15
N SER A 34 8.47 2.69 -16.41
CA SER A 34 7.33 1.76 -16.37
C SER A 34 6.06 2.43 -15.83
N PHE A 35 6.19 3.26 -14.80
CA PHE A 35 5.08 4.04 -14.24
C PHE A 35 4.54 5.07 -15.24
N ASN A 36 5.44 5.83 -15.88
CA ASN A 36 5.07 6.83 -16.88
C ASN A 36 4.45 6.19 -18.13
N ALA A 37 4.98 5.04 -18.59
CA ALA A 37 4.40 4.28 -19.69
C ALA A 37 2.98 3.80 -19.34
N LYS A 38 2.76 3.30 -18.12
CA LYS A 38 1.43 2.90 -17.66
C LYS A 38 0.48 4.11 -17.57
N LYS A 39 0.96 5.28 -17.15
CA LYS A 39 0.17 6.52 -17.14
C LYS A 39 -0.28 6.90 -18.55
N SER A 40 0.63 6.85 -19.53
CA SER A 40 0.33 7.12 -20.94
C SER A 40 -0.65 6.10 -21.52
N GLU A 41 -0.51 4.82 -21.19
CA GLU A 41 -1.45 3.76 -21.59
C GLU A 41 -2.86 4.03 -21.06
N LEU A 42 -3.00 4.35 -19.77
CA LEU A 42 -4.29 4.69 -19.16
C LEU A 42 -4.90 5.92 -19.82
N GLN A 43 -4.11 6.96 -20.07
CA GLN A 43 -4.56 8.17 -20.74
C GLN A 43 -5.08 7.88 -22.15
N SER A 44 -4.34 7.08 -22.92
CA SER A 44 -4.70 6.71 -24.30
C SER A 44 -5.98 5.87 -24.35
N ALA A 45 -6.25 5.11 -23.29
CA ALA A 45 -7.48 4.35 -23.11
C ALA A 45 -8.66 5.19 -22.55
N GLY A 46 -8.50 6.51 -22.37
CA GLY A 46 -9.54 7.38 -21.81
C GLY A 46 -9.80 7.15 -20.32
N LYS A 47 -8.85 6.55 -19.59
CA LYS A 47 -8.98 6.23 -18.16
C LYS A 47 -8.30 7.29 -17.30
N SER A 48 -8.68 7.34 -16.03
CA SER A 48 -8.11 8.28 -15.06
C SER A 48 -6.62 8.06 -14.86
N THR A 49 -5.84 9.14 -14.97
CA THR A 49 -4.41 9.19 -14.63
C THR A 49 -4.14 9.91 -13.32
N ASP A 50 -5.19 10.30 -12.59
CA ASP A 50 -5.09 10.82 -11.24
C ASP A 50 -4.24 9.92 -10.36
N GLU A 51 -3.50 10.57 -9.48
CA GLU A 51 -2.62 9.91 -8.56
C GLU A 51 -3.15 9.98 -7.13
N ALA A 52 -2.82 8.97 -6.34
CA ALA A 52 -3.09 8.94 -4.92
C ALA A 52 -1.89 8.37 -4.17
N TRP A 53 -1.65 8.85 -2.97
CA TRP A 53 -0.70 8.22 -2.05
C TRP A 53 -1.33 6.98 -1.43
N VAL A 54 -0.59 5.88 -1.46
CA VAL A 54 -1.02 4.60 -0.89
C VAL A 54 0.10 3.94 -0.12
N PHE A 55 -0.27 3.19 0.90
CA PHE A 55 0.63 2.42 1.74
C PHE A 55 0.66 0.95 1.31
N HIS A 56 1.85 0.38 1.16
CA HIS A 56 2.06 -1.03 0.91
C HIS A 56 2.87 -1.65 2.06
N ALA A 57 2.22 -2.53 2.83
CA ALA A 57 2.88 -3.31 3.86
C ALA A 57 3.49 -4.57 3.24
N THR A 58 4.75 -4.85 3.56
CA THR A 58 5.49 -6.01 3.07
C THR A 58 6.55 -6.42 4.10
N HIS A 59 7.13 -7.60 3.92
CA HIS A 59 8.28 -8.03 4.71
C HIS A 59 9.48 -7.11 4.44
N ARG A 60 10.21 -6.72 5.48
CA ARG A 60 11.33 -5.78 5.42
C ARG A 60 12.38 -6.19 4.37
N ASP A 61 12.65 -7.48 4.24
CA ASP A 61 13.61 -8.02 3.26
C ASP A 61 13.20 -7.81 1.81
N ASN A 62 11.91 -7.60 1.53
CA ASN A 62 11.43 -7.32 0.18
C ASN A 62 11.60 -5.85 -0.20
N ILE A 63 11.77 -4.96 0.78
CA ILE A 63 11.80 -3.51 0.54
C ILE A 63 12.90 -3.13 -0.45
N PRO A 64 14.19 -3.52 -0.28
CA PRO A 64 15.22 -3.16 -1.25
C PRO A 64 14.90 -3.58 -2.68
N ALA A 65 14.35 -4.79 -2.86
CA ALA A 65 13.98 -5.31 -4.17
C ALA A 65 12.80 -4.54 -4.79
N ILE A 66 11.80 -4.15 -3.99
CA ILE A 66 10.66 -3.35 -4.45
C ILE A 66 11.10 -1.93 -4.81
N MET A 67 11.93 -1.29 -3.97
CA MET A 67 12.41 0.07 -4.25
C MET A 67 13.28 0.10 -5.52
N CYS A 68 14.05 -0.96 -5.78
CA CYS A 68 14.95 -1.06 -6.93
C CYS A 68 14.23 -1.49 -8.23
N THR A 69 13.36 -2.49 -8.15
CA THR A 69 12.76 -3.13 -9.35
C THR A 69 11.26 -2.89 -9.52
N GLY A 70 10.66 -2.10 -8.63
CA GLY A 70 9.23 -1.85 -8.60
C GLY A 70 8.42 -2.98 -7.98
N PHE A 71 7.11 -2.79 -7.90
CA PHE A 71 6.19 -3.81 -7.39
C PHE A 71 6.00 -4.93 -8.41
N ARG A 72 5.86 -6.17 -7.91
CA ARG A 72 5.56 -7.35 -8.73
C ARG A 72 4.20 -7.90 -8.33
N VAL A 73 3.48 -8.43 -9.31
CA VAL A 73 2.20 -9.11 -9.08
C VAL A 73 2.50 -10.59 -8.86
N CYS A 74 2.24 -11.11 -7.66
CA CYS A 74 2.36 -12.53 -7.40
C CYS A 74 1.33 -13.33 -8.20
N GLY A 75 1.68 -14.55 -8.64
CA GLY A 75 0.82 -15.39 -9.47
C GLY A 75 0.88 -15.12 -10.98
N SER A 76 1.67 -14.15 -11.45
CA SER A 76 1.96 -13.97 -12.88
C SER A 76 3.05 -14.95 -13.35
N GLY A 77 2.69 -16.23 -13.48
CA GLY A 77 3.54 -17.29 -14.03
C GLY A 77 4.27 -18.17 -13.00
N ALA A 78 4.99 -19.19 -13.50
CA ALA A 78 5.64 -20.23 -12.69
C ALA A 78 6.76 -19.72 -11.76
N ALA A 79 7.32 -18.54 -12.05
CA ALA A 79 8.44 -17.97 -11.29
C ALA A 79 8.03 -17.27 -9.98
N PHE A 80 6.76 -16.90 -9.83
CA PHE A 80 6.26 -16.20 -8.65
C PHE A 80 5.04 -16.92 -8.10
N PRO A 81 5.22 -17.92 -7.22
CA PRO A 81 4.09 -18.62 -6.61
C PRO A 81 3.14 -17.62 -5.96
N VAL A 82 1.87 -17.99 -5.88
CA VAL A 82 0.85 -17.17 -5.21
C VAL A 82 1.24 -17.03 -3.75
N LEU A 83 1.89 -15.93 -3.40
CA LEU A 83 2.15 -15.58 -2.01
C LEU A 83 0.85 -15.09 -1.37
N ASN A 84 0.74 -15.26 -0.06
CA ASN A 84 -0.40 -14.86 0.76
C ASN A 84 -0.96 -13.50 0.31
N GLY A 85 -2.28 -13.42 0.06
CA GLY A 85 -2.92 -12.19 -0.41
C GLY A 85 -3.71 -12.31 -1.71
N SER A 86 -4.05 -13.50 -2.23
CA SER A 86 -4.94 -13.62 -3.39
C SER A 86 -6.44 -13.57 -3.03
N ALA A 87 -6.78 -13.36 -1.76
CA ALA A 87 -8.15 -13.42 -1.24
C ALA A 87 -9.12 -12.52 -2.02
N HIS A 88 -8.64 -11.37 -2.50
CA HIS A 88 -9.40 -10.42 -3.32
C HIS A 88 -8.90 -10.33 -4.76
N GLY A 89 -8.04 -11.24 -5.23
CA GLY A 89 -7.57 -11.30 -6.63
C GLY A 89 -6.06 -11.13 -6.73
N TYR A 90 -5.52 -11.35 -7.93
CA TYR A 90 -4.10 -11.18 -8.23
C TYR A 90 -3.80 -9.72 -8.52
N GLY A 91 -2.89 -9.13 -7.75
CA GLY A 91 -2.47 -7.75 -7.90
C GLY A 91 -1.63 -7.29 -6.70
N VAL A 92 -1.30 -6.00 -6.68
CA VAL A 92 -0.57 -5.38 -5.58
C VAL A 92 -1.56 -4.75 -4.61
N TYR A 93 -1.52 -5.18 -3.35
CA TYR A 93 -2.42 -4.71 -2.30
C TYR A 93 -1.85 -3.45 -1.67
N ALA A 94 -2.64 -2.38 -1.61
CA ALA A 94 -2.24 -1.14 -0.97
C ALA A 94 -3.44 -0.46 -0.31
N ALA A 95 -3.19 0.39 0.69
CA ALA A 95 -4.22 1.06 1.47
C ALA A 95 -4.16 2.58 1.27
N SER A 96 -5.31 3.24 1.17
CA SER A 96 -5.38 4.71 1.04
C SER A 96 -5.13 5.49 2.34
N GLY A 97 -4.97 4.77 3.45
CA GLY A 97 -4.52 5.30 4.73
C GLY A 97 -3.56 4.29 5.37
N PRO A 98 -2.98 4.61 6.53
CA PRO A 98 -2.15 3.65 7.26
C PRO A 98 -2.95 2.36 7.40
N PRO A 99 -2.46 1.22 6.89
CA PRO A 99 -3.24 0.00 6.94
C PRO A 99 -3.51 -0.39 8.39
N SER A 100 -4.36 -1.38 8.63
CA SER A 100 -4.23 -2.18 9.84
C SER A 100 -2.89 -2.93 9.74
N ILE A 101 -1.76 -2.25 10.07
CA ILE A 101 -0.39 -2.60 9.65
C ILE A 101 0.19 -3.82 10.40
N ASN A 102 -0.63 -4.78 10.80
CA ASN A 102 -0.19 -5.90 11.63
C ASN A 102 -0.02 -7.22 10.86
N VAL A 103 -0.56 -7.38 9.65
CA VAL A 103 -0.58 -8.71 9.01
C VAL A 103 0.68 -9.01 8.19
N TYR A 104 1.37 -8.00 7.64
CA TYR A 104 2.48 -8.22 6.69
C TYR A 104 3.78 -7.49 6.98
N ALA A 105 3.76 -6.42 7.78
CA ALA A 105 4.99 -5.77 8.23
C ALA A 105 5.56 -6.59 9.39
N ASN A 106 6.63 -7.33 9.13
CA ASN A 106 7.38 -7.98 10.19
C ASN A 106 8.07 -6.92 11.06
N GLU A 107 8.19 -7.25 12.34
CA GLU A 107 8.88 -6.42 13.32
C GLU A 107 10.35 -6.85 13.40
N VAL A 108 11.24 -5.87 13.38
CA VAL A 108 12.68 -6.06 13.63
C VAL A 108 13.10 -5.03 14.67
N ASP A 109 13.60 -5.50 15.80
CA ASP A 109 14.04 -4.66 16.93
C ASP A 109 12.98 -3.64 17.39
N GLY A 110 11.70 -4.06 17.48
CA GLY A 110 10.60 -3.18 17.89
C GLY A 110 10.10 -2.21 16.81
N THR A 111 10.64 -2.29 15.58
CA THR A 111 10.27 -1.41 14.47
C THR A 111 9.60 -2.18 13.34
N LYS A 112 8.62 -1.55 12.70
CA LYS A 112 7.98 -2.02 11.48
C LYS A 112 8.22 -1.03 10.35
N ALA A 113 8.09 -1.49 9.12
CA ALA A 113 8.27 -0.68 7.93
C ALA A 113 7.08 -0.78 6.97
N VAL A 114 6.79 0.31 6.27
CA VAL A 114 5.78 0.36 5.20
C VAL A 114 6.30 1.20 4.04
N ILE A 115 5.96 0.81 2.81
CA ILE A 115 6.27 1.59 1.61
C ILE A 115 5.14 2.59 1.37
N LEU A 116 5.47 3.86 1.14
CA LEU A 116 4.55 4.87 0.63
C LEU A 116 4.82 5.07 -0.86
N ALA A 117 3.79 4.87 -1.67
CA ALA A 117 3.87 4.87 -3.12
C ALA A 117 2.84 5.82 -3.75
N ARG A 118 3.16 6.37 -4.92
CA ARG A 118 2.20 7.05 -5.81
C ARG A 118 1.49 6.00 -6.64
N ALA A 119 0.17 6.09 -6.71
CA ALA A 119 -0.67 5.13 -7.40
C ALA A 119 -1.52 5.78 -8.48
N LEU A 120 -1.47 5.25 -9.70
CA LEU A 120 -2.38 5.61 -10.79
C LEU A 120 -3.75 4.96 -10.55
N LYS A 121 -4.79 5.78 -10.41
CA LYS A 121 -6.14 5.28 -10.09
C LYS A 121 -6.71 4.39 -11.21
N GLY A 122 -6.49 4.74 -12.48
CA GLY A 122 -7.07 4.02 -13.61
C GLY A 122 -8.59 3.90 -13.50
N GLN A 123 -9.15 2.83 -14.04
CA GLN A 123 -10.55 2.47 -13.88
C GLN A 123 -10.74 1.55 -12.67
N GLU A 124 -11.62 1.97 -11.74
CA GLU A 124 -12.12 1.08 -10.70
C GLU A 124 -13.19 0.16 -11.27
N GLY A 125 -13.13 -1.12 -10.93
CA GLY A 125 -14.08 -2.10 -11.42
C GLY A 125 -14.25 -3.28 -10.48
N GLU A 126 -14.94 -4.30 -10.96
CA GLU A 126 -15.03 -5.58 -10.25
C GLU A 126 -13.66 -6.25 -10.15
N ARG A 127 -13.57 -7.20 -9.21
CA ARG A 127 -12.37 -7.98 -8.96
C ARG A 127 -11.82 -8.57 -10.27
N GLY A 128 -10.58 -8.22 -10.58
CA GLY A 128 -9.87 -8.72 -11.76
C GLY A 128 -10.33 -8.11 -13.09
N GLN A 129 -11.31 -7.21 -13.13
CA GLN A 129 -11.82 -6.60 -14.36
C GLN A 129 -11.29 -5.17 -14.57
N GLY A 130 -11.17 -4.37 -13.50
CA GLY A 130 -10.61 -3.01 -13.54
C GLY A 130 -9.08 -2.96 -13.47
N ASP A 131 -8.54 -1.74 -13.55
CA ASP A 131 -7.13 -1.46 -13.24
C ASP A 131 -6.90 -1.46 -11.72
N ARG A 132 -7.96 -1.23 -10.96
CA ARG A 132 -8.00 -1.45 -9.51
C ARG A 132 -9.38 -1.92 -9.06
N TRP A 133 -9.43 -2.52 -7.87
CA TRP A 133 -10.70 -2.90 -7.22
C TRP A 133 -10.58 -2.89 -5.70
N GLY A 134 -11.72 -2.91 -5.02
CA GLY A 134 -11.80 -2.95 -3.56
C GLY A 134 -11.44 -4.32 -2.97
N ALA A 135 -10.72 -4.30 -1.85
CA ALA A 135 -10.45 -5.47 -1.00
C ALA A 135 -11.04 -5.32 0.42
N GLY A 136 -12.06 -4.46 0.57
CA GLY A 136 -12.66 -4.11 1.86
C GLY A 136 -11.96 -2.94 2.57
N GLY A 137 -12.74 -2.11 3.27
CA GLY A 137 -12.24 -0.93 3.97
C GLY A 137 -11.47 0.03 3.06
N ASN A 138 -10.28 0.46 3.51
CA ASN A 138 -9.39 1.35 2.77
C ASN A 138 -8.42 0.62 1.82
N TRP A 139 -8.53 -0.71 1.69
CA TRP A 139 -7.66 -1.50 0.82
C TRP A 139 -8.11 -1.45 -0.64
N ARG A 140 -7.13 -1.38 -1.52
CA ARG A 140 -7.27 -1.49 -2.97
C ARG A 140 -6.24 -2.47 -3.50
N VAL A 141 -6.64 -3.19 -4.54
CA VAL A 141 -5.75 -4.06 -5.31
C VAL A 141 -5.52 -3.40 -6.66
N PHE A 142 -4.25 -3.21 -7.01
CA PHE A 142 -3.84 -2.68 -8.31
C PHE A 142 -3.46 -3.84 -9.22
N ARG A 143 -3.99 -3.84 -10.45
CA ARG A 143 -3.79 -4.93 -11.40
C ARG A 143 -2.32 -5.13 -11.77
N SER A 144 -1.56 -4.03 -11.88
CA SER A 144 -0.16 -4.06 -12.30
C SER A 144 0.72 -3.32 -11.30
N GLY A 145 1.92 -3.85 -11.07
CA GLY A 145 2.95 -3.15 -10.30
C GLY A 145 3.38 -1.82 -10.92
N ALA A 146 3.28 -1.68 -12.26
CA ALA A 146 3.56 -0.43 -12.96
C ALA A 146 2.56 0.69 -12.67
N GLN A 147 1.43 0.40 -12.02
CA GLN A 147 0.52 1.45 -11.52
C GLN A 147 1.03 2.12 -10.25
N LEU A 148 2.12 1.61 -9.66
CA LEU A 148 2.65 2.04 -8.37
C LEU A 148 4.11 2.45 -8.53
N LEU A 149 4.42 3.67 -8.10
CA LEU A 149 5.79 4.16 -7.98
C LEU A 149 6.15 4.22 -6.49
N PRO A 150 7.00 3.33 -5.97
CA PRO A 150 7.44 3.40 -4.59
C PRO A 150 8.30 4.66 -4.41
N CYS A 151 8.09 5.44 -3.34
CA CYS A 151 8.83 6.70 -3.16
C CYS A 151 9.53 6.77 -1.80
N TYR A 152 8.88 6.24 -0.76
CA TYR A 152 9.40 6.30 0.59
C TYR A 152 9.26 4.97 1.30
N VAL A 153 10.16 4.73 2.25
CA VAL A 153 10.01 3.70 3.28
C VAL A 153 9.87 4.42 4.61
N VAL A 154 8.76 4.16 5.30
CA VAL A 154 8.44 4.75 6.60
C VAL A 154 8.62 3.68 7.66
N TYR A 155 9.52 3.92 8.60
CA TYR A 155 9.74 3.09 9.78
C TYR A 155 9.02 3.70 10.97
N TYR A 156 8.41 2.84 11.78
CA TYR A 156 7.65 3.27 12.95
C TYR A 156 7.71 2.20 14.05
N VAL A 157 7.53 2.63 15.31
CA VAL A 157 7.52 1.73 16.46
C VAL A 157 6.30 0.80 16.38
N ALA A 158 6.53 -0.50 16.54
CA ALA A 158 5.46 -1.47 16.69
C ALA A 158 4.69 -1.19 17.99
N ASP A 159 3.35 -1.29 17.96
CA ASP A 159 2.62 -1.31 19.22
C ASP A 159 3.16 -2.47 20.06
N ALA A 160 3.44 -2.24 21.35
CA ALA A 160 3.71 -3.35 22.26
C ALA A 160 2.56 -4.36 22.12
N ALA A 161 2.89 -5.64 21.91
CA ALA A 161 1.89 -6.69 21.86
C ALA A 161 1.02 -6.56 23.12
N PRO A 162 -0.33 -6.55 22.97
CA PRO A 162 -1.22 -6.43 24.11
C PRO A 162 -1.01 -7.56 25.13
#